data_AF-A0A9E4N314-F1
#
_entry.id   AF-A0A9E4N314-F1
#
_cell.length_a   1.000
_cell.length_b   1.000
_cell.length_c   1.000
_cell.angle_alpha   90.00
_cell.angle_beta   90.00
_cell.angle_gamma   90.00
#
_symmetry.space_group_name_H-M   'P 1'
#
loop_
_entity.id
_entity.type
_entity.pdbx_description
1 polymer ?
#
loop_
_entity_poly.entity_id
_entity_poly.type
_entity_poly.pdbx_seq_one_letter_code
_entity_poly.pdbx_strand_id
1 'polypeptide(L)'
;MPHGLIPRLLLTTCLALPITANAEIKPGEPQELRDLHYGEALFQLYQEAYFPAIVRLLSARKQGLMQNYADEPELLLGGLYLAYGMPDTAENLFNRVLKTTATPEIENKAWLQLGKSRFRRGEDPAAAKALSQIGTEQPIDAKDEKQHLEGLIALKRNKPTDAVESLTEISGGSEWSLYGDFNRALALLQSDQSTAALEIFKTIGDGHSDQDNEEIKAIRDR
;
A
#
# COMPACT_ATOMS: atom_id res chain seq x y z
N MET A 1 -71.70 24.81 -51.00
CA MET A 1 -70.35 25.21 -51.44
C MET A 1 -69.66 25.88 -50.26
N PRO A 2 -68.38 25.64 -49.95
CA PRO A 2 -67.70 24.37 -49.66
C PRO A 2 -67.03 24.39 -48.25
N HIS A 3 -66.49 23.23 -47.86
CA HIS A 3 -65.23 22.96 -47.12
C HIS A 3 -64.56 24.11 -46.31
N GLY A 4 -64.02 23.90 -45.11
CA GLY A 4 -63.54 22.65 -44.54
C GLY A 4 -62.66 22.88 -43.31
N LEU A 5 -62.26 21.73 -42.74
CA LEU A 5 -60.98 21.45 -42.07
C LEU A 5 -60.68 22.12 -40.72
N ILE A 6 -61.02 21.36 -39.67
CA ILE A 6 -60.39 21.34 -38.33
C ILE A 6 -58.87 21.15 -38.48
N PRO A 7 -58.01 22.01 -37.90
CA PRO A 7 -56.62 21.66 -37.71
C PRO A 7 -56.49 20.82 -36.42
N ARG A 8 -56.19 19.53 -36.62
CA ARG A 8 -55.71 18.61 -35.59
C ARG A 8 -54.48 19.19 -34.90
N LEU A 9 -54.61 19.61 -33.65
CA LEU A 9 -53.45 19.85 -32.77
C LEU A 9 -52.90 18.47 -32.36
N LEU A 10 -51.88 18.01 -33.08
CA LEU A 10 -51.13 16.79 -32.77
C LEU A 10 -50.34 17.02 -31.49
N LEU A 11 -50.86 16.48 -30.38
CA LEU A 11 -50.17 16.36 -29.10
C LEU A 11 -49.11 15.26 -29.25
N THR A 12 -47.87 15.65 -29.54
CA THR A 12 -46.71 14.75 -29.54
C THR A 12 -46.30 14.43 -28.10
N THR A 13 -46.88 13.37 -27.55
CA THR A 13 -46.47 12.76 -26.28
C THR A 13 -45.08 12.15 -26.45
N CYS A 14 -44.05 12.84 -25.98
CA CYS A 14 -42.68 12.34 -25.95
C CYS A 14 -42.57 11.31 -24.80
N LEU A 15 -42.67 10.03 -25.13
CA LEU A 15 -42.43 8.93 -24.19
C LEU A 15 -40.92 8.86 -23.91
N ALA A 16 -40.49 9.39 -22.76
CA ALA A 16 -39.15 9.15 -22.24
C ALA A 16 -39.09 7.69 -21.75
N LEU A 17 -38.51 6.81 -22.57
CA LEU A 17 -38.13 5.46 -22.15
C LEU A 17 -36.94 5.57 -21.19
N PRO A 18 -37.04 5.13 -19.93
CA PRO A 18 -35.87 4.99 -19.10
C PRO A 18 -34.99 3.91 -19.70
N ILE A 19 -33.78 4.30 -20.11
CA ILE A 19 -32.73 3.35 -20.46
C ILE A 19 -32.34 2.66 -19.16
N THR A 20 -33.00 1.54 -18.84
CA THR A 20 -32.49 0.60 -17.86
C THR A 20 -31.33 -0.11 -18.52
N ALA A 21 -30.13 0.45 -18.37
CA ALA A 21 -28.91 -0.31 -18.59
C ALA A 21 -28.88 -1.41 -17.52
N ASN A 22 -29.45 -2.57 -17.84
CA ASN A 22 -29.15 -3.80 -17.12
C ASN A 22 -27.68 -4.10 -17.40
N ALA A 23 -26.80 -3.59 -16.54
CA ALA A 23 -25.48 -4.15 -16.39
C ALA A 23 -25.69 -5.61 -15.96
N GLU A 24 -25.60 -6.52 -16.93
CA GLU A 24 -25.59 -7.94 -16.68
C GLU A 24 -24.31 -8.21 -15.88
N ILE A 25 -24.46 -8.28 -14.55
CA ILE A 25 -23.41 -8.74 -13.65
C ILE A 25 -23.20 -10.19 -14.05
N LYS A 26 -22.24 -10.45 -14.94
CA LYS A 26 -21.72 -11.79 -15.15
C LYS A 26 -21.22 -12.21 -13.78
N PRO A 27 -21.80 -13.25 -13.15
CA PRO A 27 -21.16 -13.86 -12.02
C PRO A 27 -19.86 -14.40 -12.59
N GLY A 28 -18.75 -13.69 -12.35
CA GLY A 28 -17.47 -14.36 -12.34
C GLY A 28 -17.65 -15.55 -11.41
N GLU A 29 -17.18 -16.72 -11.82
CA GLU A 29 -17.16 -17.90 -10.96
C GLU A 29 -16.80 -17.44 -9.54
N PRO A 30 -17.60 -17.80 -8.50
CA PRO A 30 -17.26 -17.43 -7.15
C PRO A 30 -15.93 -18.11 -6.83
N GLN A 31 -14.82 -17.40 -7.06
CA GLN A 31 -13.59 -17.64 -6.32
C GLN A 31 -14.06 -17.64 -4.87
N GLU A 32 -14.07 -18.84 -4.30
CA GLU A 32 -14.65 -19.21 -3.02
C GLU A 32 -14.55 -18.05 -2.05
N LEU A 33 -15.67 -17.71 -1.38
CA LEU A 33 -15.74 -16.68 -0.36
C LEU A 33 -14.42 -16.66 0.44
N ARG A 34 -13.53 -15.72 0.09
CA ARG A 34 -12.52 -15.24 1.04
C ARG A 34 -13.30 -15.02 2.31
N ASP A 35 -12.94 -15.74 3.37
CA ASP A 35 -13.75 -15.85 4.60
C ASP A 35 -14.36 -14.48 4.89
N LEU A 36 -15.70 -14.41 4.93
CA LEU A 36 -16.44 -13.15 5.04
C LEU A 36 -15.86 -12.28 6.16
N HIS A 37 -15.36 -12.91 7.22
CA HIS A 37 -14.69 -12.25 8.33
C HIS A 37 -13.37 -11.57 7.96
N TYR A 38 -12.54 -12.22 7.14
CA TYR A 38 -11.31 -11.64 6.61
C TYR A 38 -11.61 -10.49 5.64
N GLY A 39 -12.54 -10.70 4.70
CA GLY A 39 -12.95 -9.67 3.74
C GLY A 39 -13.56 -8.43 4.42
N GLU A 40 -14.39 -8.63 5.43
CA GLU A 40 -14.96 -7.52 6.21
C GLU A 40 -13.91 -6.80 7.06
N ALA A 41 -12.96 -7.53 7.66
CA ALA A 41 -11.87 -6.90 8.39
C ALA A 41 -11.01 -6.02 7.47
N LEU A 42 -10.76 -6.46 6.22
CA LEU A 42 -10.12 -5.64 5.20
C LEU A 42 -10.96 -4.41 4.83
N PHE A 43 -12.27 -4.58 4.65
CA PHE A 43 -13.17 -3.44 4.38
C PHE A 43 -13.18 -2.41 5.50
N GLN A 44 -13.12 -2.86 6.76
CA GLN A 44 -13.01 -1.99 7.93
C GLN A 44 -11.62 -1.34 8.01
N LEU A 45 -10.55 -2.04 7.65
CA LEU A 45 -9.20 -1.48 7.53
C LEU A 45 -9.17 -0.32 6.54
N TYR A 46 -9.78 -0.47 5.35
CA TYR A 46 -9.84 0.60 4.34
C TYR A 46 -10.67 1.82 4.77
N GLN A 47 -11.55 1.66 5.75
CA GLN A 47 -12.29 2.76 6.39
C GLN A 47 -11.59 3.29 7.64
N GLU A 48 -10.35 2.86 7.90
CA GLU A 48 -9.57 3.21 9.10
C GLU A 48 -10.26 2.80 10.42
N ALA A 49 -11.23 1.88 10.34
CA ALA A 49 -11.95 1.33 11.48
C ALA A 49 -11.14 0.18 12.12
N TYR A 50 -9.95 0.50 12.65
CA TYR A 50 -8.98 -0.50 13.11
C TYR A 50 -9.49 -1.34 14.28
N PHE A 51 -10.05 -0.72 15.33
CA PHE A 51 -10.56 -1.46 16.49
C PHE A 51 -11.71 -2.42 16.12
N PRO A 52 -12.74 -2.00 15.37
CA PRO A 52 -13.73 -2.93 14.82
C PRO A 52 -13.12 -4.10 14.05
N ALA A 53 -12.13 -3.85 13.18
CA ALA A 53 -11.48 -4.90 12.39
C ALA A 53 -10.72 -5.90 13.29
N ILE A 54 -10.02 -5.40 14.31
CA ILE A 54 -9.35 -6.23 15.33
C ILE A 54 -10.37 -7.12 16.04
N VAL A 55 -11.48 -6.55 16.53
CA VAL A 55 -12.52 -7.31 17.23
C VAL A 55 -13.16 -8.36 16.32
N ARG A 56 -13.41 -8.02 15.05
CA ARG A 56 -13.95 -8.95 14.04
C ARG A 56 -13.05 -10.16 13.87
N LEU A 57 -11.74 -9.92 13.68
CA LEU A 57 -10.77 -11.00 13.52
C LEU A 57 -10.62 -11.83 14.80
N LEU A 58 -10.51 -11.20 15.97
CA LEU A 58 -10.40 -11.95 17.23
C LEU A 58 -11.63 -12.83 17.50
N SER A 59 -12.82 -12.33 17.16
CA SER A 59 -14.07 -13.10 17.29
C SER A 59 -14.09 -14.31 16.35
N ALA A 60 -13.79 -14.12 15.06
CA ALA A 60 -13.77 -15.21 14.09
C ALA A 60 -12.68 -16.25 14.41
N ARG A 61 -11.52 -15.81 14.92
CA ARG A 61 -10.48 -16.71 15.45
C ARG A 61 -10.99 -17.57 16.59
N LYS A 62 -11.65 -16.97 17.59
CA LYS A 62 -12.20 -17.68 18.75
C LYS A 62 -13.27 -18.70 18.35
N GLN A 63 -14.01 -18.43 17.28
CA GLN A 63 -15.02 -19.32 16.73
C GLN A 63 -14.43 -20.41 15.81
N GLY A 64 -13.12 -20.40 15.57
CA GLY A 64 -12.46 -21.36 14.71
C GLY A 64 -12.76 -21.16 13.22
N LEU A 65 -13.27 -20.00 12.81
CA LEU A 65 -13.71 -19.73 11.45
C LEU A 65 -12.54 -19.44 10.49
N MET A 66 -11.35 -19.17 11.04
CA MET A 66 -10.13 -18.85 10.26
C MET A 66 -9.25 -20.07 9.94
N GLN A 67 -9.64 -21.29 10.34
CA GLN A 67 -8.75 -22.47 10.28
C GLN A 67 -8.34 -22.89 8.86
N ASN A 68 -9.08 -22.46 7.84
CA ASN A 68 -8.82 -22.80 6.45
C ASN A 68 -7.86 -21.82 5.74
N TYR A 69 -7.50 -20.71 6.38
CA TYR A 69 -6.55 -19.75 5.82
C TYR A 69 -5.15 -19.95 6.40
N ALA A 70 -4.16 -19.76 5.53
CA ALA A 70 -2.76 -19.58 5.90
C ALA A 70 -2.62 -18.40 6.87
N ASP A 71 -1.42 -18.11 7.38
CA ASP A 71 -1.14 -17.07 8.40
C ASP A 71 -1.46 -15.60 7.99
N GLU A 72 -2.28 -15.39 6.96
CA GLU A 72 -2.71 -14.10 6.39
C GLU A 72 -3.66 -13.31 7.32
N PRO A 73 -4.67 -13.92 7.98
CA PRO A 73 -5.48 -13.20 8.98
C PRO A 73 -4.63 -12.75 10.17
N GLU A 74 -3.64 -13.53 10.59
CA GLU A 74 -2.68 -13.17 11.63
C GLU A 74 -1.79 -12.01 11.20
N LEU A 75 -1.31 -12.02 9.95
CA LEU A 75 -0.54 -10.92 9.39
C LEU A 75 -1.38 -9.62 9.35
N LEU A 76 -2.64 -9.71 8.88
CA LEU A 76 -3.58 -8.58 8.87
C LEU A 76 -3.83 -8.06 10.28
N LEU A 77 -4.08 -8.94 11.24
CA LEU A 77 -4.28 -8.58 12.64
C LEU A 77 -3.04 -7.86 13.20
N GLY A 78 -1.83 -8.27 12.83
CA GLY A 78 -0.60 -7.58 13.18
C GLY A 78 -0.53 -6.16 12.59
N GLY A 79 -0.87 -6.00 11.31
CA GLY A 79 -0.95 -4.70 10.66
C GLY A 79 -1.97 -3.77 11.31
N LEU A 80 -3.14 -4.31 11.69
CA LEU A 80 -4.16 -3.58 12.43
C LEU A 80 -3.69 -3.13 13.81
N TYR A 81 -2.96 -3.98 14.53
CA TYR A 81 -2.35 -3.58 15.81
C TYR A 81 -1.35 -2.45 15.63
N LEU A 82 -0.54 -2.45 14.56
CA LEU A 82 0.36 -1.32 14.26
C LEU A 82 -0.45 -0.03 14.04
N ALA A 83 -1.47 -0.09 13.18
CA ALA A 83 -2.32 1.06 12.86
C ALA A 83 -3.07 1.61 14.09
N TYR A 84 -3.46 0.73 15.01
CA TYR A 84 -4.14 1.09 16.25
C TYR A 84 -3.18 1.57 17.36
N GLY A 85 -1.87 1.62 17.12
CA GLY A 85 -0.89 2.09 18.11
C GLY A 85 -0.45 1.05 19.13
N MET A 86 -0.49 -0.23 18.77
CA MET A 86 -0.07 -1.37 19.60
C MET A 86 1.13 -2.12 19.01
N PRO A 87 2.31 -1.50 18.87
CA PRO A 87 3.45 -2.08 18.19
C PRO A 87 3.99 -3.35 18.88
N ASP A 88 4.09 -3.37 20.21
CA ASP A 88 4.59 -4.56 20.92
C ASP A 88 3.70 -5.79 20.69
N THR A 89 2.38 -5.58 20.66
CA THR A 89 1.40 -6.64 20.35
C THR A 89 1.54 -7.11 18.91
N ALA A 90 1.72 -6.19 17.97
CA ALA A 90 1.94 -6.51 16.57
C ALA A 90 3.24 -7.32 16.38
N GLU A 91 4.35 -6.88 16.96
CA GLU A 91 5.64 -7.58 16.83
C GLU A 91 5.60 -8.97 17.44
N ASN A 92 4.95 -9.15 18.59
CA ASN A 92 4.73 -10.47 19.18
C ASN A 92 3.93 -11.40 18.26
N LEU A 93 2.97 -10.85 17.51
CA LEU A 93 2.19 -11.60 16.54
C LEU A 93 3.01 -11.95 15.29
N PHE A 94 3.75 -10.99 14.71
CA PHE A 94 4.62 -11.27 13.56
C PHE A 94 5.70 -12.30 13.90
N ASN A 95 6.32 -12.23 15.08
CA ASN A 95 7.28 -13.24 15.54
C ASN A 95 6.64 -14.64 15.73
N ARG A 96 5.33 -14.71 15.99
CA ARG A 96 4.60 -15.98 16.03
C ARG A 96 4.34 -16.50 14.62
N VAL A 97 3.87 -15.64 13.72
CA VAL A 97 3.68 -15.96 12.30
C VAL A 97 4.98 -16.52 11.71
N LEU A 98 6.10 -15.86 11.95
CA LEU A 98 7.44 -16.31 11.49
C LEU A 98 7.90 -17.66 12.06
N LYS A 99 7.27 -18.17 13.12
CA LYS A 99 7.57 -19.50 13.69
C LYS A 99 6.63 -20.59 13.17
N THR A 100 5.47 -20.20 12.65
CA THR A 100 4.39 -21.14 12.30
C THR A 100 4.15 -21.22 10.80
N THR A 101 4.44 -20.14 10.08
CA THR A 101 4.16 -20.06 8.66
C THR A 101 5.08 -20.98 7.85
N ALA A 102 4.55 -21.45 6.73
CA ALA A 102 5.27 -22.29 5.78
C ALA A 102 5.42 -21.62 4.40
N THR A 103 4.97 -20.37 4.24
CA THR A 103 5.00 -19.67 2.95
C THR A 103 6.01 -18.53 2.97
N PRO A 104 6.99 -18.52 2.04
CA PRO A 104 7.96 -17.42 1.93
C PRO A 104 7.30 -16.05 1.74
N GLU A 105 6.13 -16.01 1.10
CA GLU A 105 5.37 -14.77 0.91
C GLU A 105 4.94 -14.15 2.25
N ILE A 106 4.40 -14.95 3.17
CA ILE A 106 3.96 -14.44 4.48
C ILE A 106 5.17 -14.11 5.36
N GLU A 107 6.24 -14.92 5.31
CA GLU A 107 7.49 -14.62 6.01
C GLU A 107 8.05 -13.26 5.59
N ASN A 108 8.15 -13.01 4.28
CA ASN A 108 8.65 -11.76 3.72
C ASN A 108 7.80 -10.56 4.16
N LYS A 109 6.47 -10.70 4.13
CA LYS A 109 5.57 -9.64 4.62
C LYS A 109 5.74 -9.38 6.12
N ALA A 110 5.85 -10.42 6.93
CA ALA A 110 6.05 -10.28 8.37
C ALA A 110 7.39 -9.60 8.70
N TRP A 111 8.47 -9.96 7.99
CA TRP A 111 9.77 -9.32 8.13
C TRP A 111 9.76 -7.85 7.72
N LEU A 112 9.08 -7.51 6.62
CA LEU A 112 8.91 -6.12 6.19
C LEU A 112 8.16 -5.29 7.24
N GLN A 113 7.07 -5.84 7.81
CA GLN A 113 6.32 -5.15 8.87
C GLN A 113 7.13 -4.97 10.16
N LEU A 114 7.95 -5.95 10.54
CA LEU A 114 8.87 -5.83 11.67
C LEU A 114 9.94 -4.76 11.42
N GLY A 115 10.52 -4.72 10.22
CA GLY A 115 11.48 -3.70 9.82
C GLY A 115 10.88 -2.29 9.93
N LYS A 116 9.68 -2.11 9.36
CA LYS A 116 8.90 -0.86 9.42
C LYS A 116 8.58 -0.43 10.85
N SER A 117 8.10 -1.35 11.70
CA SER A 117 7.78 -1.08 13.11
C SER A 117 8.99 -0.58 13.88
N ARG A 118 10.12 -1.30 13.78
CA ARG A 118 11.36 -1.00 14.50
C ARG A 118 12.00 0.29 14.03
N PHE A 119 12.00 0.56 12.73
CA PHE A 119 12.51 1.81 12.18
C PHE A 119 11.75 3.03 12.72
N ARG A 120 10.41 2.97 12.75
CA ARG A 120 9.57 4.04 13.32
C ARG A 120 9.86 4.31 14.80
N ARG A 121 10.32 3.30 15.54
CA ARG A 121 10.73 3.41 16.95
C ARG A 121 12.18 3.86 17.13
N GLY A 122 12.92 4.07 16.03
CA GLY A 122 14.33 4.45 16.05
C GLY A 122 15.28 3.28 16.32
N GLU A 123 14.81 2.04 16.25
CA GLU A 123 15.60 0.83 16.47
C GLU A 123 16.32 0.39 15.19
N ASP A 124 17.10 1.28 14.60
CA ASP A 124 17.66 1.12 13.25
C ASP A 124 18.47 -0.18 13.05
N PRO A 125 19.30 -0.64 14.00
CA PRO A 125 20.00 -1.92 13.87
C PRO A 125 19.04 -3.12 13.83
N ALA A 126 17.97 -3.08 14.62
CA ALA A 126 16.98 -4.16 14.67
C ALA A 126 16.05 -4.15 13.45
N ALA A 127 15.79 -2.96 12.89
CA ALA A 127 15.11 -2.79 11.62
C ALA A 127 15.93 -3.38 10.47
N ALA A 128 17.20 -2.98 10.33
CA ALA A 128 18.11 -3.51 9.31
C ALA A 128 18.22 -5.04 9.38
N LYS A 129 18.33 -5.59 10.60
CA LYS A 129 18.37 -7.05 10.81
C LYS A 129 17.10 -7.74 10.34
N ALA A 130 15.92 -7.13 10.51
CA ALA A 130 14.66 -7.70 10.03
C ALA A 130 14.60 -7.67 8.50
N LEU A 131 14.98 -6.56 7.87
CA LEU A 131 14.98 -6.41 6.41
C LEU A 131 15.96 -7.37 5.74
N SER A 132 17.09 -7.68 6.39
CA SER A 132 18.04 -8.66 5.88
C SER A 132 17.54 -10.11 5.90
N GLN A 133 16.42 -10.41 6.57
CA GLN A 133 15.78 -11.74 6.54
C GLN A 133 14.84 -11.91 5.34
N ILE A 134 14.50 -10.81 4.67
CA ILE A 134 13.57 -10.83 3.53
C ILE A 134 14.25 -11.49 2.33
N GLY A 135 13.60 -12.51 1.77
CA GLY A 135 14.06 -13.22 0.58
C GLY A 135 14.10 -12.35 -0.67
N THR A 136 14.75 -12.85 -1.72
CA THR A 136 14.95 -12.11 -2.98
C THR A 136 13.70 -12.06 -3.86
N GLU A 137 12.81 -13.05 -3.75
CA GLU A 137 11.56 -13.11 -4.51
C GLU A 137 10.47 -12.33 -3.77
N GLN A 138 10.13 -11.15 -4.30
CA GLN A 138 9.08 -10.30 -3.76
C GLN A 138 8.28 -9.63 -4.89
N PRO A 139 7.00 -9.29 -4.65
CA PRO A 139 6.30 -8.30 -5.46
C PRO A 139 7.08 -6.99 -5.54
N ILE A 140 7.00 -6.29 -6.67
CA ILE A 140 7.81 -5.10 -6.96
C ILE A 140 7.64 -4.01 -5.90
N ASP A 141 6.40 -3.76 -5.45
CA ASP A 141 6.10 -2.75 -4.43
C ASP A 141 6.78 -3.08 -3.09
N ALA A 142 6.78 -4.37 -2.70
CA ALA A 142 7.42 -4.80 -1.46
C ALA A 142 8.96 -4.75 -1.55
N LYS A 143 9.53 -5.08 -2.72
CA LYS A 143 10.96 -4.94 -3.00
C LYS A 143 11.37 -3.46 -2.87
N ASP A 144 10.64 -2.58 -3.53
CA ASP A 144 10.98 -1.16 -3.60
C ASP A 144 10.74 -0.46 -2.25
N GLU A 145 9.69 -0.82 -1.50
CA GLU A 145 9.50 -0.37 -0.13
C GLU A 145 10.66 -0.79 0.77
N LYS A 146 11.13 -2.04 0.65
CA LYS A 146 12.31 -2.53 1.38
C LYS A 146 13.54 -1.69 1.04
N GLN A 147 13.82 -1.48 -0.25
CA GLN A 147 14.98 -0.71 -0.71
C GLN A 147 14.96 0.73 -0.19
N HIS A 148 13.78 1.35 -0.24
CA HIS A 148 13.57 2.68 0.31
C HIS A 148 13.88 2.72 1.82
N LEU A 149 13.39 1.75 2.59
CA LEU A 149 13.61 1.66 4.03
C LEU A 149 15.08 1.37 4.38
N GLU A 150 15.76 0.50 3.63
CA GLU A 150 17.20 0.24 3.78
C GLU A 150 18.02 1.50 3.52
N GLY A 151 17.67 2.27 2.48
CA GLY A 151 18.27 3.57 2.19
C GLY A 151 18.12 4.60 3.31
N LEU A 152 16.90 4.73 3.84
CA LEU A 152 16.63 5.61 4.99
C LEU A 152 17.43 5.20 6.25
N ILE A 153 17.50 3.91 6.53
CA ILE A 153 18.30 3.37 7.65
C ILE A 153 19.79 3.69 7.44
N ALA A 154 20.30 3.55 6.22
CA ALA A 154 21.69 3.83 5.89
C ALA A 154 22.03 5.31 6.04
N LEU A 155 21.18 6.22 5.52
CA LEU A 155 21.29 7.68 5.72
C LEU A 155 21.39 8.03 7.21
N LYS A 156 20.45 7.54 8.01
CA LYS A 156 20.40 7.81 9.46
C LYS A 156 21.62 7.28 10.21
N ARG A 157 22.24 6.22 9.69
CA ARG A 157 23.47 5.61 10.24
C ARG A 157 24.75 6.19 9.65
N ASN A 158 24.67 7.30 8.91
CA ASN A 158 25.80 7.96 8.27
C ASN A 158 26.58 7.04 7.30
N LYS A 159 25.83 6.26 6.51
CA LYS A 159 26.33 5.33 5.48
C LYS A 159 25.78 5.73 4.10
N PRO A 160 26.22 6.88 3.54
CA PRO A 160 25.64 7.41 2.31
C PRO A 160 25.87 6.50 1.10
N THR A 161 26.98 5.76 1.03
CA THR A 161 27.23 4.81 -0.08
C THR A 161 26.21 3.67 -0.07
N ASP A 162 26.00 3.03 1.07
CA ASP A 162 24.98 1.97 1.24
C ASP A 162 23.57 2.53 0.89
N ALA A 163 23.30 3.79 1.27
CA ALA A 163 22.02 4.42 0.96
C ALA A 163 21.82 4.60 -0.55
N VAL A 164 22.83 5.11 -1.27
CA VAL A 164 22.77 5.26 -2.73
C VAL A 164 22.58 3.90 -3.41
N GLU A 165 23.27 2.86 -2.95
CA GLU A 165 23.14 1.50 -3.48
C GLU A 165 21.69 1.01 -3.37
N SER A 166 21.11 1.01 -2.16
CA SER A 166 19.72 0.58 -1.97
C SER A 166 18.73 1.42 -2.76
N LEU A 167 18.86 2.76 -2.75
CA LEU A 167 17.91 3.66 -3.38
C LEU A 167 17.99 3.68 -4.92
N THR A 168 19.04 3.11 -5.50
CA THR A 168 19.16 2.94 -6.97
C THR A 168 18.37 1.73 -7.47
N GLU A 169 18.10 0.76 -6.59
CA GLU A 169 17.37 -0.48 -6.93
C GLU A 169 15.85 -0.31 -7.00
N ILE A 170 15.33 0.86 -6.62
CA ILE A 170 13.92 1.22 -6.68
C ILE A 170 13.51 1.39 -8.14
N SER A 171 12.41 0.75 -8.53
CA SER A 171 11.92 0.77 -9.90
C SER A 171 11.31 2.12 -10.25
N GLY A 172 11.63 2.67 -11.43
CA GLY A 172 11.17 4.01 -11.83
C GLY A 172 9.64 4.19 -11.90
N GLY A 173 8.88 3.10 -12.13
CA GLY A 173 7.40 3.12 -12.16
C GLY A 173 6.73 2.83 -10.81
N SER A 174 7.50 2.69 -9.74
CA SER A 174 7.03 2.42 -8.39
C SER A 174 6.51 3.68 -7.70
N GLU A 175 5.56 3.55 -6.78
CA GLU A 175 5.15 4.64 -5.89
C GLU A 175 6.33 5.16 -5.04
N TRP A 176 7.34 4.31 -4.81
CA TRP A 176 8.53 4.64 -4.05
C TRP A 176 9.59 5.41 -4.86
N SER A 177 9.40 5.56 -6.18
CA SER A 177 10.40 6.15 -7.09
C SER A 177 10.79 7.58 -6.68
N LEU A 178 9.79 8.45 -6.47
CA LEU A 178 10.02 9.84 -6.09
C LEU A 178 10.71 9.96 -4.72
N TYR A 179 10.27 9.17 -3.74
CA TYR A 179 10.90 9.10 -2.43
C TYR A 179 12.33 8.57 -2.49
N GLY A 180 12.54 7.56 -3.32
CA GLY A 180 13.85 6.95 -3.60
C GLY A 180 14.83 7.95 -4.16
N ASP A 181 14.43 8.68 -5.20
CA ASP A 181 15.25 9.71 -5.85
C ASP A 181 15.57 10.86 -4.91
N PHE A 182 14.59 11.36 -4.16
CA PHE A 182 14.80 12.42 -3.18
C PHE A 182 15.82 11.99 -2.12
N ASN A 183 15.65 10.81 -1.52
CA ASN A 183 16.57 10.30 -0.51
C ASN A 183 17.94 9.95 -1.09
N ARG A 184 18.02 9.54 -2.35
CA ARG A 184 19.30 9.29 -3.04
C ARG A 184 20.06 10.59 -3.24
N ALA A 185 19.37 11.67 -3.60
CA ALA A 185 19.97 12.99 -3.68
C ALA A 185 20.49 13.45 -2.30
N LEU A 186 19.76 13.21 -1.22
CA LEU A 186 20.25 13.48 0.14
C LEU A 186 21.50 12.66 0.49
N ALA A 187 21.56 11.38 0.10
CA ALA A 187 22.72 10.53 0.32
C ALA A 187 23.96 11.01 -0.47
N LEU A 188 23.75 11.52 -1.68
CA LEU A 188 24.81 12.14 -2.49
C LEU A 188 25.32 13.44 -1.85
N LEU A 189 24.43 14.28 -1.30
CA LEU A 189 24.84 15.46 -0.53
C LEU A 189 25.68 15.09 0.69
N GLN A 190 25.28 14.04 1.43
CA GLN A 190 26.01 13.55 2.60
C GLN A 190 27.39 12.95 2.26
N SER A 191 27.66 12.66 0.99
CA SER A 191 28.96 12.19 0.48
C SER A 191 29.69 13.20 -0.41
N ASP A 192 29.36 14.49 -0.26
CA ASP A 192 29.95 15.62 -1.00
C ASP A 192 29.75 15.58 -2.54
N GLN A 193 28.84 14.74 -3.04
CA GLN A 193 28.52 14.60 -4.46
C GLN A 193 27.43 15.59 -4.91
N SER A 194 27.65 16.88 -4.63
CA SER A 194 26.63 17.93 -4.81
C SER A 194 26.14 18.09 -6.25
N THR A 195 27.01 17.91 -7.24
CA THR A 195 26.63 18.01 -8.66
C THR A 195 25.63 16.92 -9.05
N ALA A 196 25.89 15.66 -8.65
CA ALA A 196 25.00 14.54 -8.94
C ALA A 196 23.66 14.68 -8.19
N ALA A 197 23.69 15.15 -6.94
CA ALA A 197 22.47 15.44 -6.19
C ALA A 197 21.60 16.51 -6.89
N LEU A 198 22.23 17.58 -7.39
CA LEU A 198 21.53 18.66 -8.08
C LEU A 198 20.87 18.19 -9.39
N GLU A 199 21.49 17.26 -10.12
CA GLU A 199 20.88 16.67 -11.33
C GLU A 199 19.61 15.88 -11.00
N ILE A 200 19.62 15.11 -9.91
CA ILE A 200 18.42 14.41 -9.44
C ILE A 200 17.33 15.40 -9.03
N PHE A 201 17.65 16.44 -8.24
CA PHE A 201 16.66 17.44 -7.84
C PHE A 201 16.05 18.20 -9.03
N LYS A 202 16.85 18.51 -10.06
CA LYS A 202 16.32 19.09 -11.30
C LYS A 202 15.35 18.15 -11.99
N THR A 203 15.69 16.87 -12.09
CA THR A 203 14.81 15.84 -12.69
C THR A 203 13.49 15.74 -11.93
N ILE A 204 13.53 15.77 -10.60
CA ILE A 204 12.32 15.78 -9.76
C ILE A 204 11.46 17.02 -10.06
N GLY A 205 12.09 18.20 -10.17
CA GLY A 205 11.40 19.47 -10.45
C GLY A 205 10.87 19.62 -11.88
N ASP A 206 11.53 19.03 -12.87
CA ASP A 206 11.20 19.13 -14.29
C ASP A 206 10.20 18.04 -14.76
N GLY A 207 10.15 16.90 -14.05
CA GLY A 207 9.49 15.67 -14.51
C GLY A 207 7.98 15.52 -14.21
N HIS A 208 7.36 16.41 -13.43
CA HIS A 208 5.96 16.29 -13.02
C HIS A 208 5.17 17.54 -13.42
N SER A 209 4.37 17.44 -14.50
CA SER A 209 3.55 18.53 -15.00
C SER A 209 2.24 18.65 -14.21
N ASP A 210 2.02 19.79 -13.53
CA ASP A 210 0.79 20.52 -13.12
C ASP A 210 -0.58 19.79 -12.88
N GLN A 211 -0.67 18.47 -12.96
CA GLN A 211 -1.85 17.65 -12.64
C GLN A 211 -1.76 17.07 -11.23
N ASP A 212 -0.91 17.65 -10.38
CA ASP A 212 -0.30 16.98 -9.24
C ASP A 212 -1.24 16.67 -8.07
N ASN A 213 -1.18 15.38 -7.71
CA ASN A 213 -1.44 14.81 -6.39
C ASN A 213 -0.72 15.63 -5.30
N GLU A 214 -1.41 15.96 -4.20
CA GLU A 214 -0.92 16.85 -3.13
C GLU A 214 0.43 16.42 -2.51
N GLU A 215 0.74 15.13 -2.59
CA GLU A 215 2.00 14.52 -2.16
C GLU A 215 3.23 15.01 -2.95
N ILE A 216 3.09 15.22 -4.25
CA ILE A 216 4.18 15.71 -5.13
C ILE A 216 4.50 17.17 -4.82
N LYS A 217 3.48 17.99 -4.56
CA LYS A 217 3.65 19.39 -4.15
C LYS A 217 4.38 19.49 -2.80
N ALA A 218 4.02 18.64 -1.84
CA ALA A 218 4.62 18.64 -0.51
C ALA A 218 6.11 18.26 -0.50
N ILE A 219 6.57 17.46 -1.46
CA ILE A 219 8.01 17.14 -1.61
C ILE A 219 8.75 18.28 -2.31
N ARG A 220 8.14 18.94 -3.30
CA ARG A 220 8.76 20.07 -4.01
C ARG A 220 9.00 21.28 -3.11
N ASP A 221 8.09 21.54 -2.18
CA ASP A 221 8.12 22.74 -1.34
C ASP A 221 9.08 22.63 -0.13
N ARG A 222 9.83 21.53 0.03
CA ARG A 222 10.81 21.29 1.11
C ARG A 222 12.25 21.39 0.63
#